data_AF-A0A844X1P2-F1
#
_entry.id   AF-A0A844X1P2-F1
#
_cell.length_a   1.000
_cell.length_b   1.000
_cell.length_c   1.000
_cell.angle_alpha   90.00
_cell.angle_beta   90.00
_cell.angle_gamma   90.00
#
_symmetry.space_group_name_H-M   'P 1'
#
loop_
_entity.id
_entity.type
_entity.pdbx_description
1 polymer ?
#
loop_
_entity_poly.entity_id
_entity_poly.type
_entity_poly.pdbx_seq_one_letter_code
_entity_poly.pdbx_strand_id
1 'polypeptide(L)'
;MHSDPINWIDPLGLIKVADKGVEGIAGKGTDEQLVPDTFVSDVTTHNRQLGILNRDKSQISGAHNQDAFLESIEMTGAKIVAPKHTDSRFPGLIEYRYQLPARAANGPNAGKIIRFKKAEKKTTYDPAILSDAKVADMSNRAAKQAENYFKINPEQRQYSVKIDGYWFRVTRDANTGKINNSFLSMPPRGSK
;
A
#
# COMPACT_ATOMS: atom_id res chain seq x y z
N MET A 1 -17.35 -7.50 12.61
CA MET A 1 -16.70 -7.97 11.36
C MET A 1 -15.37 -7.27 11.25
N HIS A 2 -14.32 -7.89 11.80
CA HIS A 2 -12.96 -7.35 11.82
C HIS A 2 -12.38 -7.49 10.41
N SER A 3 -11.98 -6.37 9.80
CA SER A 3 -11.21 -6.39 8.57
C SER A 3 -9.76 -6.61 8.98
N ASP A 4 -9.28 -7.84 8.80
CA ASP A 4 -7.91 -8.20 9.16
C ASP A 4 -6.95 -7.31 8.37
N PRO A 5 -6.01 -6.63 9.04
CA PRO A 5 -5.18 -5.68 8.32
C PRO A 5 -4.05 -6.46 7.66
N ILE A 6 -3.75 -6.05 6.43
CA ILE A 6 -2.74 -6.63 5.53
C ILE A 6 -1.40 -6.72 6.29
N ASN A 7 -1.09 -7.90 6.82
CA ASN A 7 0.26 -8.24 7.27
C ASN A 7 1.11 -8.41 6.01
N TRP A 8 2.00 -7.44 5.78
CA TRP A 8 3.01 -7.50 4.74
C TRP A 8 4.05 -8.54 5.16
N ILE A 9 4.04 -9.70 4.49
CA ILE A 9 5.13 -10.67 4.57
C ILE A 9 6.09 -10.33 3.42
N ASP A 10 7.34 -10.04 3.79
CA ASP A 10 8.47 -9.90 2.87
C ASP A 10 8.58 -11.17 1.98
N PRO A 11 8.46 -11.05 0.65
CA PRO A 11 8.54 -12.19 -0.25
C PRO A 11 9.96 -12.74 -0.45
N LEU A 12 11.01 -12.12 0.12
CA LEU A 12 12.39 -12.55 -0.10
C LEU A 12 12.98 -13.48 0.96
N GLY A 13 12.29 -13.74 2.08
CA GLY A 13 12.70 -14.81 3.01
C GLY A 13 14.18 -14.79 3.43
N LEU A 14 14.82 -13.62 3.46
CA LEU A 14 16.20 -13.49 3.93
C LEU A 14 16.17 -13.39 5.45
N ILE A 15 16.15 -14.57 6.09
CA ILE A 15 16.52 -14.73 7.50
C ILE A 15 17.96 -14.22 7.63
N LYS A 16 18.15 -12.98 8.06
CA LYS A 16 19.42 -12.60 8.68
C LYS A 16 19.42 -13.21 10.07
N VAL A 17 20.06 -14.38 10.18
CA VAL A 17 20.45 -14.95 11.47
C VAL A 17 21.37 -13.93 12.15
N ALA A 18 20.93 -13.39 13.28
CA ALA A 18 21.80 -12.73 14.23
C ALA A 18 21.67 -13.47 15.56
N ASP A 19 22.83 -13.73 16.15
CA ASP A 19 23.06 -14.64 17.27
C ASP A 19 22.22 -14.37 18.52
N LYS A 20 21.99 -15.47 19.26
CA LYS A 20 21.30 -15.50 20.54
C LYS A 20 22.09 -14.81 21.65
N GLY A 21 21.37 -14.04 22.46
CA GLY A 21 21.73 -13.53 23.79
C GLY A 21 21.14 -12.12 23.97
N VAL A 22 20.39 -11.74 25.01
CA VAL A 22 20.24 -12.20 26.39
C VAL A 22 18.86 -11.69 26.90
N GLU A 23 18.21 -12.41 27.81
CA GLU A 23 17.01 -11.95 28.54
C GLU A 23 17.33 -10.78 29.49
N GLY A 24 16.48 -9.74 29.55
CA GLY A 24 16.64 -8.71 30.59
C GLY A 24 15.72 -7.48 30.54
N ILE A 25 14.60 -7.55 31.27
CA ILE A 25 13.94 -6.54 32.14
C ILE A 25 14.05 -5.02 31.86
N ALA A 26 12.87 -4.39 31.66
CA ALA A 26 12.41 -3.02 32.00
C ALA A 26 13.31 -1.78 31.77
N GLY A 27 12.82 -0.83 30.97
CA GLY A 27 13.31 0.54 30.99
C GLY A 27 12.66 1.50 30.00
N LYS A 28 11.94 2.50 30.55
CA LYS A 28 11.81 3.92 30.15
C LYS A 28 11.95 4.32 28.67
N GLY A 29 10.95 5.09 28.23
CA GLY A 29 10.81 5.75 26.93
C GLY A 29 12.13 6.09 26.23
N THR A 30 12.36 5.37 25.14
CA THR A 30 13.04 5.92 23.99
C THR A 30 11.95 6.50 23.11
N ASP A 31 12.18 7.66 22.50
CA ASP A 31 11.36 8.15 21.41
C ASP A 31 11.46 7.12 20.28
N GLU A 32 10.62 6.10 20.31
CA GLU A 32 10.67 5.03 19.31
C GLU A 32 10.21 5.66 17.99
N GLN A 33 11.19 5.92 17.14
CA GLN A 33 10.99 6.47 15.81
C GLN A 33 10.03 5.52 15.06
N LEU A 34 8.83 6.02 14.76
CA LEU A 34 7.80 5.20 14.14
C LEU A 34 8.03 5.08 12.63
N VAL A 35 8.68 6.06 12.01
CA VAL A 35 9.09 6.02 10.60
C VAL A 35 10.49 5.38 10.47
N PRO A 36 10.64 4.17 9.89
CA PRO A 36 11.95 3.54 9.70
C PRO A 36 12.90 4.37 8.82
N ASP A 37 14.21 4.24 9.02
CA ASP A 37 15.20 4.92 8.17
C ASP A 37 15.14 4.48 6.70
N THR A 38 14.70 3.24 6.44
CA THR A 38 14.49 2.68 5.10
C THR A 38 13.17 3.11 4.46
N PHE A 39 12.34 3.89 5.16
CA PHE A 39 10.97 4.16 4.72
C PHE A 39 10.88 4.73 3.30
N VAL A 40 11.79 5.64 2.94
CA VAL A 40 11.80 6.27 1.61
C VAL A 40 12.13 5.25 0.51
N SER A 41 13.13 4.38 0.73
CA SER A 41 13.46 3.33 -0.25
C SER A 41 12.33 2.31 -0.36
N ASP A 42 11.71 1.96 0.76
CA ASP A 42 10.67 0.94 0.84
C ASP A 42 9.40 1.43 0.14
N VAL A 43 8.96 2.67 0.40
CA VAL A 43 7.78 3.25 -0.25
C VAL A 43 8.00 3.48 -1.75
N THR A 44 9.21 3.89 -2.15
CA THR A 44 9.57 4.06 -3.57
C THR A 44 9.47 2.73 -4.30
N THR A 45 10.04 1.67 -3.70
CA THR A 45 9.97 0.31 -4.25
C THR A 45 8.52 -0.17 -4.31
N HIS A 46 7.75 0.00 -3.23
CA HIS A 46 6.36 -0.43 -3.16
C HIS A 46 5.45 0.29 -4.18
N ASN A 47 5.75 1.55 -4.50
CA ASN A 47 5.02 2.31 -5.50
C ASN A 47 5.31 1.84 -6.93
N ARG A 48 6.56 1.47 -7.24
CA ARG A 48 7.03 1.16 -8.59
C ARG A 48 7.05 -0.33 -8.92
N GLN A 49 7.06 -1.20 -7.91
CA GLN A 49 7.05 -2.64 -8.14
C GLN A 49 5.79 -3.05 -8.91
N LEU A 50 5.94 -4.05 -9.76
CA LEU A 50 4.79 -4.75 -10.33
C LEU A 50 3.99 -5.33 -9.18
N GLY A 51 2.70 -5.04 -9.18
CA GLY A 51 1.83 -5.27 -8.06
C GLY A 51 1.62 -6.76 -7.84
N ILE A 52 2.01 -7.23 -6.66
CA ILE A 52 1.81 -8.61 -6.24
C ILE A 52 0.37 -8.74 -5.74
N LEU A 53 -0.25 -9.89 -5.99
CA LEU A 53 -1.53 -10.20 -5.35
C LEU A 53 -1.34 -10.21 -3.83
N ASN A 54 -2.20 -9.49 -3.10
CA ASN A 54 -2.19 -9.55 -1.63
C ASN A 54 -2.41 -11.00 -1.12
N ARG A 55 -2.21 -11.23 0.18
CA ARG A 55 -2.30 -12.57 0.78
C ARG A 55 -3.56 -13.36 0.39
N ASP A 56 -4.71 -12.67 0.36
CA ASP A 56 -6.01 -13.28 0.03
C ASP A 56 -6.29 -13.32 -1.49
N LYS A 57 -5.32 -12.85 -2.28
CA LYS A 57 -5.35 -12.72 -3.73
C LYS A 57 -6.55 -11.90 -4.22
N SER A 58 -7.07 -11.01 -3.41
CA SER A 58 -8.25 -10.19 -3.65
C SER A 58 -7.94 -8.85 -4.31
N GLN A 59 -6.70 -8.36 -4.17
CA GLN A 59 -6.27 -7.05 -4.66
C GLN A 59 -4.82 -7.09 -5.17
N ILE A 60 -4.47 -6.14 -6.03
CA ILE A 60 -3.10 -5.82 -6.42
C ILE A 60 -2.51 -4.88 -5.35
N SER A 61 -1.52 -5.38 -4.60
CA SER A 61 -0.76 -4.62 -3.60
C SER A 61 0.43 -3.92 -4.26
N GLY A 62 0.84 -2.76 -3.75
CA GLY A 62 1.88 -1.95 -4.43
C GLY A 62 1.40 -1.39 -5.77
N ALA A 63 2.31 -1.05 -6.67
CA ALA A 63 1.97 -0.50 -7.99
C ALA A 63 1.06 0.75 -7.88
N HIS A 64 1.51 1.76 -7.13
CA HIS A 64 0.84 3.06 -7.11
C HIS A 64 1.31 3.98 -8.24
N ASN A 65 2.46 3.69 -8.85
CA ASN A 65 2.83 4.24 -10.15
C ASN A 65 1.88 3.68 -11.22
N GLN A 66 1.36 4.54 -12.11
CA GLN A 66 0.38 4.16 -13.12
C GLN A 66 0.88 3.07 -14.07
N ASP A 67 2.11 3.20 -14.58
CA ASP A 67 2.66 2.25 -15.56
C ASP A 67 2.81 0.87 -14.94
N ALA A 68 3.37 0.82 -13.73
CA ALA A 68 3.48 -0.42 -12.95
C ALA A 68 2.11 -1.07 -12.71
N PHE A 69 1.07 -0.26 -12.42
CA PHE A 69 -0.28 -0.79 -12.21
C PHE A 69 -0.89 -1.36 -13.49
N LEU A 70 -0.77 -0.66 -14.62
CA LEU A 70 -1.31 -1.12 -15.89
C LEU A 70 -0.61 -2.40 -16.36
N GLU A 71 0.71 -2.48 -16.19
CA GLU A 71 1.46 -3.72 -16.45
C GLU A 71 1.00 -4.86 -15.52
N SER A 72 0.72 -4.56 -14.24
CA SER A 72 0.17 -5.53 -13.30
C SER A 72 -1.21 -6.05 -13.71
N ILE A 73 -2.05 -5.20 -14.32
CA ILE A 73 -3.35 -5.60 -14.86
C ILE A 73 -3.16 -6.64 -15.96
N GLU A 74 -2.23 -6.39 -16.89
CA GLU A 74 -1.91 -7.31 -17.99
C GLU A 74 -1.36 -8.64 -17.47
N MET A 75 -0.32 -8.60 -16.62
CA MET A 75 0.33 -9.79 -16.07
C MET A 75 -0.63 -10.70 -15.29
N THR A 76 -1.55 -10.11 -14.54
CA THR A 76 -2.51 -10.88 -13.72
C THR A 76 -3.69 -11.40 -14.54
N GLY A 77 -3.91 -10.89 -15.76
CA GLY A 77 -5.12 -11.11 -16.55
C GLY A 77 -6.34 -10.42 -15.95
N ALA A 78 -6.12 -9.36 -15.18
CA ALA A 78 -7.17 -8.52 -14.63
C ALA A 78 -7.83 -7.67 -15.71
N LYS A 79 -8.97 -7.08 -15.38
CA LYS A 79 -9.71 -6.21 -16.28
C LYS A 79 -10.10 -4.91 -15.60
N ILE A 80 -9.93 -3.79 -16.29
CA ILE A 80 -10.54 -2.51 -15.91
C ILE A 80 -12.02 -2.57 -16.32
N VAL A 81 -12.92 -2.29 -15.38
CA VAL A 81 -14.37 -2.54 -15.53
C VAL A 81 -15.22 -1.27 -15.45
N ALA A 82 -14.59 -0.10 -15.38
CA ALA A 82 -15.26 1.18 -15.44
C ALA A 82 -14.31 2.23 -16.06
N PRO A 83 -14.84 3.35 -16.59
CA PRO A 83 -14.02 4.49 -16.96
C PRO A 83 -13.10 4.90 -15.81
N LYS A 84 -11.85 5.24 -16.13
CA LYS A 84 -10.93 5.81 -15.15
C LYS A 84 -11.50 7.10 -14.59
N HIS A 85 -11.28 7.34 -13.31
CA HIS A 85 -11.72 8.57 -12.64
C HIS A 85 -10.52 9.45 -12.33
N THR A 86 -10.64 10.72 -12.71
CA THR A 86 -9.67 11.79 -12.44
C THR A 86 -10.41 12.99 -11.86
N ASP A 87 -9.70 13.84 -11.14
CA ASP A 87 -10.25 15.08 -10.58
C ASP A 87 -9.23 16.20 -10.76
N SER A 88 -9.67 17.32 -11.35
CA SER A 88 -8.80 18.49 -11.60
C SER A 88 -8.17 19.08 -10.34
N ARG A 89 -8.75 18.82 -9.16
CA ARG A 89 -8.21 19.24 -7.86
C ARG A 89 -7.03 18.38 -7.40
N PHE A 90 -6.86 17.19 -8.00
CA PHE A 90 -5.76 16.27 -7.73
C PHE A 90 -5.07 15.87 -9.05
N PRO A 91 -4.39 16.81 -9.74
CA PRO A 91 -3.69 16.52 -10.99
C PRO A 91 -2.73 15.33 -10.86
N GLY A 92 -2.73 14.47 -11.87
CA GLY A 92 -1.90 13.27 -11.88
C GLY A 92 -2.48 12.09 -11.10
N LEU A 93 -3.55 12.23 -10.31
CA LEU A 93 -4.22 11.07 -9.69
C LEU A 93 -5.25 10.43 -10.60
N ILE A 94 -5.21 9.10 -10.66
CA ILE A 94 -6.12 8.29 -11.45
C ILE A 94 -6.65 7.14 -10.58
N GLU A 95 -7.97 7.08 -10.40
CA GLU A 95 -8.63 5.95 -9.77
C GLU A 95 -9.15 4.99 -10.84
N TYR A 96 -8.71 3.75 -10.76
CA TYR A 96 -9.18 2.64 -11.57
C TYR A 96 -10.15 1.75 -10.79
N ARG A 97 -11.13 1.19 -11.50
CA ARG A 97 -11.95 0.09 -11.01
C ARG A 97 -11.60 -1.16 -11.80
N TYR A 98 -11.17 -2.22 -11.12
CA TYR A 98 -10.67 -3.43 -11.77
C TYR A 98 -11.17 -4.72 -11.11
N GLN A 99 -11.11 -5.82 -11.84
CA GLN A 99 -11.44 -7.15 -11.34
C GLN A 99 -10.27 -8.11 -11.60
N LEU A 100 -9.90 -8.87 -10.58
CA LEU A 100 -8.95 -9.98 -10.72
C LEU A 100 -9.68 -11.25 -11.20
N PRO A 101 -9.03 -12.09 -12.01
CA PRO A 101 -9.58 -13.40 -12.32
C PRO A 101 -9.47 -14.33 -11.11
N ALA A 102 -10.46 -15.20 -10.95
CA ALA A 102 -10.34 -16.41 -10.16
C ALA A 102 -9.91 -17.55 -11.10
N ARG A 103 -8.85 -18.27 -10.71
CA ARG A 103 -8.33 -19.42 -11.46
C ARG A 103 -8.67 -20.70 -10.75
N ALA A 104 -8.98 -21.75 -11.50
CA ALA A 104 -9.17 -23.08 -10.92
C ALA A 104 -7.85 -23.53 -10.26
N ALA A 105 -7.94 -24.02 -9.02
CA ALA A 105 -6.77 -24.42 -8.26
C ALA A 105 -6.24 -25.80 -8.67
N ASN A 106 -7.12 -26.70 -9.11
CA ASN A 106 -6.83 -28.11 -9.36
C ASN A 106 -7.66 -28.67 -10.52
N GLY A 107 -7.36 -29.92 -10.89
CA GLY A 107 -8.06 -30.67 -11.94
C GLY A 107 -7.64 -30.27 -13.37
N PRO A 108 -8.34 -30.79 -14.39
CA PRO A 108 -7.97 -30.61 -15.80
C PRO A 108 -8.04 -29.15 -16.30
N ASN A 109 -8.63 -28.26 -15.50
CA ASN A 109 -8.72 -26.83 -15.77
C ASN A 109 -7.83 -25.97 -14.87
N ALA A 110 -6.93 -26.57 -14.09
CA ALA A 110 -6.01 -25.84 -13.21
C ALA A 110 -5.32 -24.68 -13.97
N GLY A 111 -5.30 -23.50 -13.35
CA GLY A 111 -4.75 -22.27 -13.94
C GLY A 111 -5.69 -21.51 -14.90
N LYS A 112 -6.75 -22.15 -15.43
CA LYS A 112 -7.74 -21.46 -16.28
C LYS A 112 -8.61 -20.51 -15.47
N ILE A 113 -8.97 -19.39 -16.09
CA ILE A 113 -9.90 -18.42 -15.51
C ILE A 113 -11.30 -19.05 -15.49
N ILE A 114 -11.93 -19.07 -14.32
CA ILE A 114 -13.29 -19.63 -14.12
C ILE A 114 -14.35 -18.56 -13.84
N ARG A 115 -13.95 -17.40 -13.33
CA ARG A 115 -14.80 -16.21 -13.12
C ARG A 115 -13.93 -14.98 -12.82
N PHE A 116 -14.55 -13.81 -12.76
CA PHE A 116 -13.94 -12.60 -12.19
C PHE A 116 -14.40 -12.37 -10.75
N LYS A 117 -13.50 -11.85 -9.91
CA LYS A 117 -13.77 -11.48 -8.52
C LYS A 117 -14.53 -10.16 -8.44
N LYS A 118 -14.93 -9.76 -7.23
CA LYS A 118 -15.53 -8.45 -6.97
C LYS A 118 -14.62 -7.33 -7.49
N ALA A 119 -15.24 -6.26 -7.97
CA ALA A 119 -14.50 -5.10 -8.44
C ALA A 119 -13.86 -4.34 -7.29
N GLU A 120 -12.57 -4.06 -7.42
CA GLU A 120 -11.72 -3.33 -6.50
C GLU A 120 -11.33 -1.97 -7.07
N LYS A 121 -10.81 -1.11 -6.20
CA LYS A 121 -10.34 0.22 -6.57
C LYS A 121 -8.84 0.34 -6.38
N LYS A 122 -8.17 1.07 -7.27
CA LYS A 122 -6.77 1.46 -7.13
C LYS A 122 -6.62 2.94 -7.46
N THR A 123 -6.07 3.71 -6.55
CA THR A 123 -5.52 5.04 -6.87
C THR A 123 -4.07 4.88 -7.26
N THR A 124 -3.74 5.43 -8.43
CA THR A 124 -2.39 5.53 -8.98
C THR A 124 -2.03 6.98 -9.23
N TYR A 125 -0.75 7.26 -9.43
CA TYR A 125 -0.25 8.53 -9.93
C TYR A 125 0.38 8.36 -11.31
N ASP A 126 0.15 9.35 -12.17
CA ASP A 126 0.83 9.52 -13.45
C ASP A 126 2.24 10.11 -13.19
N PRO A 127 3.32 9.36 -13.48
CA PRO A 127 4.69 9.81 -13.21
C PRO A 127 5.12 11.03 -14.03
N ALA A 128 4.45 11.35 -15.13
CA ALA A 128 4.72 12.55 -15.93
C ALA A 128 4.23 13.84 -15.23
N ILE A 129 3.26 13.73 -14.33
CA ILE A 129 2.70 14.85 -13.55
C ILE A 129 3.22 14.81 -12.10
N LEU A 130 3.32 13.62 -11.52
CA LEU A 130 3.79 13.36 -10.17
C LEU A 130 4.95 12.35 -10.22
N SER A 131 6.17 12.83 -10.41
CA SER A 131 7.36 11.97 -10.44
C SER A 131 7.49 11.09 -9.20
N ASP A 132 8.12 9.91 -9.35
CA ASP A 132 8.36 8.98 -8.25
C ASP A 132 9.06 9.64 -7.04
N ALA A 133 10.07 10.48 -7.29
CA ALA A 133 10.81 11.19 -6.23
C ALA A 133 9.90 12.15 -5.44
N LYS A 134 9.02 12.88 -6.14
CA LYS A 134 8.03 13.77 -5.51
C LYS A 134 7.04 12.97 -4.67
N VAL A 135 6.55 11.84 -5.17
CA VAL A 135 5.62 10.99 -4.41
C VAL A 135 6.31 10.40 -3.17
N ALA A 136 7.55 9.94 -3.29
CA ALA A 136 8.32 9.42 -2.16
C ALA A 136 8.58 10.48 -1.07
N ASP A 137 8.92 11.71 -1.46
CA ASP A 137 9.04 12.84 -0.53
C ASP A 137 7.71 13.12 0.20
N MET A 138 6.61 13.24 -0.54
CA MET A 138 5.29 13.47 0.05
C MET A 138 4.86 12.32 0.97
N SER A 139 5.13 11.07 0.58
CA SER A 139 4.87 9.87 1.39
C SER A 139 5.61 9.94 2.73
N ASN A 140 6.89 10.34 2.71
CA ASN A 140 7.72 10.49 3.91
C ASN A 140 7.20 11.61 4.83
N ARG A 141 6.83 12.76 4.26
CA ARG A 141 6.21 13.86 5.03
C ARG A 141 4.89 13.45 5.65
N ALA A 142 4.03 12.74 4.91
CA ALA A 142 2.78 12.19 5.43
C ALA A 142 3.03 11.20 6.59
N ALA A 143 4.02 10.32 6.45
CA ALA A 143 4.38 9.36 7.50
C ALA A 143 4.84 10.07 8.79
N LYS A 144 5.75 11.05 8.68
CA LYS A 144 6.21 11.86 9.82
C LYS A 144 5.06 12.61 10.50
N GLN A 145 4.15 13.19 9.72
CA GLN A 145 2.98 13.88 10.28
C GLN A 145 2.00 12.92 10.98
N ALA A 146 1.94 11.65 10.58
CA ALA A 146 1.09 10.64 11.19
C ALA A 146 1.66 10.05 12.50
N GLU A 147 2.94 10.27 12.83
CA GLU A 147 3.57 9.69 14.02
C GLU A 147 2.80 10.02 15.30
N ASN A 148 2.50 11.31 15.53
CA ASN A 148 1.78 11.73 16.73
C ASN A 148 0.40 11.08 16.83
N TYR A 149 -0.31 10.97 15.68
CA TYR A 149 -1.61 10.29 15.65
C TYR A 149 -1.50 8.82 16.07
N PHE A 150 -0.49 8.09 15.61
CA PHE A 150 -0.34 6.68 15.98
C PHE A 150 0.20 6.48 17.39
N LYS A 151 1.00 7.42 17.92
CA LYS A 151 1.42 7.43 19.33
C LYS A 151 0.22 7.57 20.27
N ILE A 152 -0.72 8.47 19.95
CA ILE A 152 -1.90 8.70 20.79
C ILE A 152 -3.06 7.73 20.53
N ASN A 153 -3.09 7.06 19.37
CA ASN A 153 -4.11 6.06 19.03
C ASN A 153 -3.46 4.69 18.71
N PRO A 154 -2.92 3.99 19.73
CA PRO A 154 -2.15 2.75 19.57
C PRO A 154 -2.97 1.54 19.12
N GLU A 155 -4.27 1.65 18.94
CA GLU A 155 -5.15 0.65 18.32
C GLU A 155 -5.42 0.92 16.83
N GLN A 156 -5.22 2.16 16.36
CA GLN A 156 -5.51 2.54 14.97
C GLN A 156 -4.38 2.11 14.05
N ARG A 157 -4.69 1.50 12.91
CA ARG A 157 -3.67 1.01 11.96
C ARG A 157 -3.55 1.84 10.69
N GLN A 158 -4.44 2.81 10.50
CA GLN A 158 -4.44 3.67 9.33
C GLN A 158 -4.82 5.09 9.74
N TYR A 159 -4.23 6.08 9.06
CA TYR A 159 -4.56 7.49 9.23
C TYR A 159 -4.45 8.20 7.88
N SER A 160 -5.28 9.21 7.67
CA SER A 160 -5.23 10.01 6.44
C SER A 160 -4.62 11.38 6.72
N VAL A 161 -3.63 11.74 5.92
CA VAL A 161 -2.90 13.01 6.02
C VAL A 161 -2.99 13.73 4.69
N LYS A 162 -3.05 15.06 4.71
CA LYS A 162 -3.03 15.88 3.49
C LYS A 162 -1.67 16.54 3.34
N ILE A 163 -0.97 16.25 2.24
CA ILE A 163 0.33 16.82 1.87
C ILE A 163 0.20 17.48 0.50
N ASP A 164 0.57 18.76 0.39
CA ASP A 164 0.57 19.54 -0.86
C ASP A 164 -0.77 19.46 -1.64
N GLY A 165 -1.89 19.37 -0.92
CA GLY A 165 -3.21 19.24 -1.53
C GLY A 165 -3.69 17.80 -1.74
N TYR A 166 -2.81 16.81 -1.70
CA TYR A 166 -3.11 15.39 -1.93
C TYR A 166 -3.35 14.63 -0.64
N TRP A 167 -4.24 13.63 -0.69
CA TRP A 167 -4.53 12.74 0.43
C TRP A 167 -3.63 11.51 0.40
N PHE A 168 -2.94 11.27 1.51
CA PHE A 168 -2.15 10.08 1.78
C PHE A 168 -2.85 9.22 2.81
N ARG A 169 -2.93 7.92 2.54
CA ARG A 169 -3.27 6.93 3.56
C ARG A 169 -1.98 6.34 4.10
N VAL A 170 -1.71 6.62 5.36
CA VAL A 170 -0.55 6.11 6.10
C VAL A 170 -0.99 4.88 6.88
N THR A 171 -0.18 3.82 6.87
CA THR A 171 -0.46 2.58 7.60
C THR A 171 0.69 2.22 8.51
N ARG A 172 0.38 1.50 9.59
CA ARG A 172 1.41 0.90 10.46
C ARG A 172 1.19 -0.58 10.67
N ASP A 173 2.30 -1.25 10.95
CA ASP A 173 2.32 -2.65 11.29
C ASP A 173 1.76 -2.88 12.71
N ALA A 174 0.95 -3.93 12.88
CA ALA A 174 0.34 -4.19 14.19
C ALA A 174 1.30 -4.77 15.21
N ASN A 175 2.34 -5.47 14.75
CA ASN A 175 3.24 -6.19 15.65
C ASN A 175 4.32 -5.25 16.17
N THR A 176 4.87 -4.43 15.28
CA THR A 176 5.99 -3.52 15.58
C THR A 176 5.52 -2.10 15.89
N GLY A 177 4.28 -1.73 15.55
CA GLY A 177 3.78 -0.36 15.69
C GLY A 177 4.40 0.65 14.70
N LYS A 178 5.41 0.25 13.92
CA LYS A 178 6.11 1.10 12.96
C LYS A 178 5.25 1.40 11.74
N ILE A 179 5.38 2.62 11.23
CA ILE A 179 4.77 3.02 9.96
C ILE A 179 5.43 2.20 8.85
N ASN A 180 4.61 1.48 8.09
CA ASN A 180 5.08 0.56 7.06
C ASN A 180 4.69 1.00 5.64
N ASN A 181 3.80 1.99 5.49
CA ASN A 181 3.45 2.52 4.18
C ASN A 181 2.82 3.92 4.25
N SER A 182 2.89 4.65 3.15
CA SER A 182 2.18 5.92 2.92
C SER A 182 1.98 6.10 1.42
N PHE A 183 0.72 6.09 0.96
CA PHE A 183 0.42 6.13 -0.47
C PHE A 183 -0.73 7.07 -0.79
N LEU A 184 -0.69 7.61 -2.00
CA LEU A 184 -1.71 8.49 -2.56
C LEU A 184 -3.06 7.78 -2.62
N SER A 185 -4.11 8.52 -2.26
CA SER A 185 -5.49 8.05 -2.27
C SER A 185 -6.41 9.15 -2.80
N MET A 186 -7.41 8.75 -3.58
CA MET A 186 -8.50 9.66 -3.93
C MET A 186 -9.43 9.80 -2.71
N PRO A 187 -9.86 11.02 -2.33
CA PRO A 187 -10.80 11.17 -1.22
C PRO A 187 -12.14 10.48 -1.52
N PRO A 188 -12.90 10.07 -0.49
CA PRO A 188 -14.24 9.55 -0.67
C PRO A 188 -15.13 10.54 -1.43
N ARG A 189 -15.92 10.03 -2.39
CA ARG A 189 -16.85 10.85 -3.16
C ARG A 189 -17.88 11.47 -2.20
N GLY A 190 -17.98 12.79 -2.19
CA GLY A 190 -18.91 13.54 -1.33
C GLY A 190 -18.28 14.23 -0.12
N SER A 191 -16.98 14.05 0.13
CA SER A 191 -16.23 14.88 1.07
C SER A 191 -16.04 16.29 0.45
N LYS A 192 -16.89 17.24 0.86
CA LYS A 192 -16.67 18.67 0.65
C LYS A 192 -15.63 19.17 1.64
#